data_AF-A0A9P5R6S8-F1
#
_entry.id   AF-A0A9P5R6S8-F1
#
_cell.length_a   1.000
_cell.length_b   1.000
_cell.length_c   1.000
_cell.angle_alpha   90.00
_cell.angle_beta   90.00
_cell.angle_gamma   90.00
#
_symmetry.space_group_name_H-M   'P 1'
#
loop_
_entity.id
_entity.type
_entity.pdbx_description
1 polymer ?
#
loop_
_entity_poly.entity_id
_entity_poly.type
_entity_poly.pdbx_seq_one_letter_code
_entity_poly.pdbx_strand_id
1 'polypeptide(L)'
;MNPLNVRRAFVYDKIINWFPGHMAKGLRLITEKLNAVQVVIEFEPIAQRKDRLIVYNKSDLAHPDTEAAITKAFKEHKGQDVVFTSADNDVNVKGIIKYLATKAKMSGTASEKELTTMVMVVGMPNVGKSSLINSLRRIGVKKGKAAPTGAIPGITRTVAGTIKVLDSPKVYLIDTPGVMIPHIPDPVSAIKVALTGAISDHLSDEEVIADYLLFQLNQAQDYNYVKLYNVKEPTDDIKVFLPQVAKYIGALKKGGEYNLPAAAQFLVKQYRLGKLGRFTLDDIRPEALEEFLTREAEDTVSRRQQKKADKIEERKIKRQIQQHKWEEREKAKL
;
A
#
# COMPACT_ATOMS: atom_id res chain seq x y z
N MET A 1 0.76 37.34 7.89
CA MET A 1 -0.58 36.99 8.40
C MET A 1 -1.11 35.89 7.50
N ASN A 2 -1.47 34.72 8.02
CA ASN A 2 -2.16 33.72 7.19
C ASN A 2 -3.62 34.20 7.06
N PRO A 3 -4.07 34.66 5.88
CA PRO A 3 -5.40 35.29 5.74
C PRO A 3 -6.55 34.29 5.91
N LEU A 4 -6.22 33.01 5.99
CA LEU A 4 -7.14 31.91 6.22
C LEU A 4 -7.02 31.43 7.65
N ASN A 5 -8.16 31.34 8.33
CA ASN A 5 -8.27 30.58 9.57
C ASN A 5 -8.23 29.06 9.24
N VAL A 6 -7.13 28.59 8.64
CA VAL A 6 -6.93 27.18 8.27
C VAL A 6 -6.90 26.35 9.55
N ARG A 7 -7.67 25.26 9.59
CA ARG A 7 -7.63 24.33 10.71
C ARG A 7 -6.22 23.74 10.83
N ARG A 8 -5.73 23.56 12.05
CA ARG A 8 -4.39 22.98 12.29
C ARG A 8 -4.40 21.44 12.30
N ALA A 9 -5.57 20.84 12.47
CA ALA A 9 -5.77 19.41 12.54
C ALA A 9 -7.05 19.03 11.81
N PHE A 10 -7.05 17.83 11.24
CA PHE A 10 -8.24 17.23 10.66
C PHE A 10 -8.88 16.30 11.69
N VAL A 11 -10.08 16.64 12.14
CA VAL A 11 -10.81 15.86 13.15
C VAL A 11 -11.70 14.86 12.43
N TYR A 12 -11.43 13.57 12.64
CA TYR A 12 -12.25 12.48 12.13
C TYR A 12 -12.15 11.28 13.07
N ASP A 13 -13.30 10.77 13.50
CA ASP A 13 -13.43 9.72 14.53
C ASP A 13 -14.15 8.46 14.03
N LYS A 14 -14.71 8.48 12.83
CA LYS A 14 -15.46 7.36 12.27
C LYS A 14 -14.53 6.25 11.78
N ILE A 15 -14.80 5.03 12.22
CA ILE A 15 -14.09 3.84 11.75
C ILE A 15 -14.58 3.49 10.34
N ILE A 16 -13.66 3.44 9.38
CA ILE A 16 -13.94 2.92 8.04
C ILE A 16 -13.81 1.39 8.12
N ASN A 17 -14.81 0.63 7.69
CA ASN A 17 -14.71 -0.84 7.64
C ASN A 17 -14.40 -1.29 6.21
N TRP A 18 -13.14 -1.67 5.95
CA TRP A 18 -12.66 -1.97 4.59
C TRP A 18 -12.08 -3.38 4.39
N PHE A 19 -12.16 -4.28 5.37
CA PHE A 19 -11.52 -5.62 5.32
C PHE A 19 -12.51 -6.75 4.95
N PRO A 20 -12.82 -6.95 3.66
CA PRO A 20 -13.67 -8.03 3.20
C PRO A 20 -12.96 -9.40 3.30
N GLY A 21 -13.74 -10.48 3.43
CA GLY A 21 -13.22 -11.84 3.59
C GLY A 21 -12.24 -12.31 2.50
N HIS A 22 -12.28 -11.73 1.29
CA HIS A 22 -11.31 -12.06 0.23
C HIS A 22 -9.88 -11.59 0.55
N MET A 23 -9.70 -10.53 1.34
CA MET A 23 -8.37 -10.05 1.76
C MET A 23 -7.74 -10.97 2.80
N ALA A 24 -8.54 -11.58 3.69
CA ALA A 24 -8.09 -12.62 4.62
C ALA A 24 -7.53 -13.84 3.87
N LYS A 25 -8.17 -14.23 2.76
CA LYS A 25 -7.68 -15.29 1.86
C LYS A 25 -6.33 -14.90 1.24
N GLY A 26 -6.15 -13.63 0.87
CA GLY A 26 -4.89 -13.09 0.37
C GLY A 26 -3.74 -13.21 1.39
N LEU A 27 -3.96 -12.80 2.65
CA LEU A 27 -2.97 -12.96 3.73
C LEU A 27 -2.53 -14.42 3.92
N ARG A 28 -3.49 -15.34 3.93
CA ARG A 28 -3.21 -16.79 4.07
C ARG A 28 -2.35 -17.29 2.91
N LEU A 29 -2.70 -16.92 1.69
CA LEU A 29 -1.97 -17.34 0.48
C LEU A 29 -0.53 -16.78 0.43
N ILE A 30 -0.34 -15.53 0.86
CA ILE A 30 1.00 -14.94 1.01
C ILE A 30 1.80 -15.75 2.04
N THR A 31 1.20 -16.04 3.19
CA THR A 31 1.86 -16.76 4.29
C THR A 31 2.28 -18.18 3.88
N GLU A 32 1.39 -18.90 3.18
CA GLU A 32 1.66 -20.25 2.65
C GLU A 32 2.81 -20.26 1.64
N LYS A 33 2.86 -19.26 0.75
CA LYS A 33 3.87 -19.19 -0.32
C LYS A 33 5.17 -18.49 0.09
N LEU A 34 5.20 -17.84 1.26
CA LEU A 34 6.36 -17.05 1.70
C LEU A 34 7.64 -17.91 1.82
N ASN A 35 7.49 -19.17 2.24
CA ASN A 35 8.63 -20.09 2.34
C ASN A 35 9.21 -20.48 0.97
N ALA A 36 8.39 -20.45 -0.10
CA ALA A 36 8.78 -20.84 -1.45
C ALA A 36 9.50 -19.74 -2.25
N VAL A 37 9.68 -18.55 -1.67
CA VAL A 37 10.39 -17.43 -2.31
C VAL A 37 11.68 -17.07 -1.58
N GLN A 38 12.67 -16.60 -2.34
CA GLN A 38 13.96 -16.15 -1.82
C GLN A 38 13.94 -14.65 -1.48
N VAL A 39 13.18 -13.84 -2.23
CA VAL A 39 13.10 -12.39 -2.03
C VAL A 39 11.65 -11.92 -2.01
N VAL A 40 11.34 -10.93 -1.17
CA VAL A 40 10.05 -10.22 -1.17
C VAL A 40 10.25 -8.77 -1.58
N ILE A 41 9.46 -8.27 -2.54
CA ILE A 41 9.33 -6.85 -2.84
C ILE A 41 8.10 -6.33 -2.10
N GLU A 42 8.32 -5.35 -1.21
CA GLU A 42 7.29 -4.84 -0.30
C GLU A 42 7.03 -3.36 -0.57
N PHE A 43 5.77 -3.01 -0.74
CA PHE A 43 5.33 -1.60 -0.77
C PHE A 43 4.93 -1.12 0.63
N GLU A 44 4.83 -2.05 1.58
CA GLU A 44 4.59 -1.83 2.99
C GLU A 44 5.21 -3.02 3.76
N PRO A 45 5.91 -2.80 4.88
CA PRO A 45 6.69 -3.82 5.59
C PRO A 45 5.82 -4.92 6.27
N ILE A 46 5.36 -5.91 5.49
CA ILE A 46 4.44 -6.96 5.96
C ILE A 46 5.14 -8.28 6.29
N ALA A 47 6.11 -8.72 5.47
CA ALA A 47 6.78 -10.01 5.56
C ALA A 47 8.13 -9.89 6.27
N GLN A 48 8.08 -9.99 7.59
CA GLN A 48 9.27 -10.01 8.42
C GLN A 48 9.95 -11.39 8.33
N ARG A 49 11.29 -11.41 8.27
CA ARG A 49 12.21 -12.59 8.27
C ARG A 49 12.61 -13.20 6.91
N LYS A 50 12.25 -12.56 5.80
CA LYS A 50 12.80 -12.90 4.48
C LYS A 50 13.71 -11.78 4.00
N ASP A 51 14.65 -12.13 3.12
CA ASP A 51 15.39 -11.15 2.35
C ASP A 51 14.38 -10.29 1.58
N ARG A 52 14.42 -8.98 1.78
CA ARG A 52 13.38 -8.08 1.27
C ARG A 52 13.95 -6.80 0.67
N LEU A 53 13.23 -6.29 -0.31
CA LEU A 53 13.43 -4.98 -0.91
C LEU A 53 12.17 -4.15 -0.66
N ILE A 54 12.30 -3.05 0.08
CA ILE A 54 11.19 -2.11 0.24
C ILE A 54 11.20 -1.16 -0.95
N VAL A 55 10.05 -1.04 -1.61
CA VAL A 55 9.86 -0.24 -2.82
C VAL A 55 8.74 0.77 -2.61
N TYR A 56 9.10 2.05 -2.64
CA TYR A 56 8.17 3.16 -2.68
C TYR A 56 7.88 3.51 -4.14
N ASN A 57 6.71 3.09 -4.63
CA ASN A 57 6.30 3.38 -6.00
C ASN A 57 5.48 4.66 -6.10
N LYS A 58 5.31 5.17 -7.32
CA LYS A 58 4.69 6.46 -7.64
C LYS A 58 5.50 7.64 -7.07
N SER A 59 6.84 7.52 -7.07
CA SER A 59 7.73 8.57 -6.58
C SER A 59 7.58 9.89 -7.36
N ASP A 60 7.06 9.83 -8.58
CA ASP A 60 6.71 10.99 -9.40
C ASP A 60 5.52 11.81 -8.87
N LEU A 61 4.74 11.26 -7.93
CA LEU A 61 3.62 11.92 -7.26
C LEU A 61 3.97 12.40 -5.84
N ALA A 62 5.06 11.92 -5.26
CA ALA A 62 5.46 12.24 -3.89
C ALA A 62 6.20 13.59 -3.82
N HIS A 63 6.16 14.24 -2.65
CA HIS A 63 6.93 15.46 -2.42
C HIS A 63 8.44 15.20 -2.65
N PRO A 64 9.20 16.12 -3.30
CA PRO A 64 10.60 15.89 -3.65
C PRO A 64 11.51 15.46 -2.49
N ASP A 65 11.26 15.98 -1.29
CA ASP A 65 12.06 15.68 -0.10
C ASP A 65 11.79 14.29 0.51
N THR A 66 10.71 13.63 0.09
CA THR A 66 10.27 12.36 0.68
C THR A 66 11.28 11.24 0.48
N GLU A 67 11.88 11.15 -0.71
CA GLU A 67 12.86 10.11 -1.01
C GLU A 67 14.08 10.22 -0.10
N ALA A 68 14.63 11.43 0.06
CA ALA A 68 15.79 11.67 0.92
C ALA A 68 15.47 11.40 2.40
N ALA A 69 14.33 11.91 2.91
CA ALA A 69 13.93 11.76 4.30
C ALA A 69 13.72 10.28 4.69
N ILE A 70 12.93 9.55 3.89
CA ILE A 70 12.63 8.14 4.16
C ILE A 70 13.88 7.28 3.99
N THR A 71 14.69 7.50 2.95
CA THR A 71 15.92 6.72 2.73
C THR A 71 16.88 6.88 3.90
N LYS A 72 17.07 8.11 4.38
CA LYS A 72 17.89 8.40 5.56
C LYS A 72 17.35 7.67 6.80
N ALA A 73 16.07 7.83 7.11
CA ALA A 73 15.46 7.24 8.29
C ALA A 73 15.54 5.69 8.29
N PHE A 74 15.23 5.04 7.18
CA PHE A 74 15.36 3.57 7.08
C PHE A 74 16.81 3.10 7.23
N LYS A 75 17.77 3.85 6.66
CA LYS A 75 19.19 3.52 6.79
C LYS A 75 19.66 3.64 8.24
N GLU A 76 19.32 4.73 8.91
CA GLU A 76 19.76 5.03 10.28
C GLU A 76 19.10 4.11 11.32
N HIS A 77 17.78 3.93 11.26
CA HIS A 77 17.04 3.22 12.30
C HIS A 77 16.87 1.71 12.04
N LYS A 78 17.02 1.25 10.79
CA LYS A 78 16.84 -0.17 10.41
C LYS A 78 18.03 -0.78 9.69
N GLY A 79 19.04 0.01 9.30
CA GLY A 79 20.15 -0.48 8.48
C GLY A 79 19.69 -1.01 7.12
N GLN A 80 18.50 -0.60 6.65
CA GLN A 80 17.82 -1.19 5.50
C GLN A 80 17.75 -0.19 4.35
N ASP A 81 18.11 -0.64 3.15
CA ASP A 81 17.95 0.17 1.95
C ASP A 81 16.50 0.10 1.43
N VAL A 82 16.03 1.21 0.86
CA VAL A 82 14.73 1.36 0.21
C VAL A 82 14.93 1.85 -1.22
N VAL A 83 13.97 1.59 -2.11
CA VAL A 83 14.03 2.03 -3.51
C VAL A 83 12.79 2.82 -3.86
N PHE A 84 12.97 4.04 -4.37
CA PHE A 84 11.90 4.82 -4.96
C PHE A 84 11.81 4.55 -6.45
N THR A 85 10.59 4.35 -6.96
CA THR A 85 10.34 4.02 -8.36
C THR A 85 9.05 4.67 -8.86
N SER A 86 8.97 4.84 -10.18
CA SER A 86 7.74 5.13 -10.89
C SER A 86 7.58 4.06 -11.94
N ALA A 87 6.84 3.01 -11.62
CA ALA A 87 6.69 1.84 -12.48
C ALA A 87 6.02 2.17 -13.83
N ASP A 88 5.13 3.17 -13.86
CA ASP A 88 4.47 3.59 -15.08
C ASP A 88 5.43 4.34 -16.03
N ASN A 89 6.48 4.96 -15.48
CA ASN A 89 7.52 5.71 -16.19
C ASN A 89 8.89 5.00 -16.23
N ASP A 90 8.96 3.75 -15.80
CA ASP A 90 10.19 2.93 -15.75
C ASP A 90 11.36 3.51 -14.91
N VAL A 91 11.07 4.45 -14.00
CA VAL A 91 12.09 5.10 -13.14
C VAL A 91 12.66 4.09 -12.14
N ASN A 92 14.00 3.99 -12.06
CA ASN A 92 14.75 3.11 -11.14
C ASN A 92 14.46 1.59 -11.26
N VAL A 93 13.69 1.16 -12.25
CA VAL A 93 13.33 -0.27 -12.41
C VAL A 93 14.55 -1.12 -12.79
N LYS A 94 15.51 -0.56 -13.54
CA LYS A 94 16.81 -1.20 -13.81
C LYS A 94 17.59 -1.48 -12.52
N GLY A 95 17.48 -0.60 -11.52
CA GLY A 95 18.10 -0.80 -10.21
C GLY A 95 17.51 -2.01 -9.48
N ILE A 96 16.18 -2.16 -9.52
CA ILE A 96 15.47 -3.32 -8.96
C ILE A 96 15.91 -4.60 -9.68
N ILE A 97 16.00 -4.58 -11.02
CA ILE A 97 16.51 -5.71 -11.82
C ILE A 97 17.92 -6.10 -11.38
N LYS A 98 18.82 -5.12 -11.22
CA LYS A 98 20.20 -5.36 -10.79
C LYS A 98 20.24 -5.98 -9.39
N TYR A 99 19.43 -5.47 -8.46
CA TYR A 99 19.31 -6.03 -7.11
C TYR A 99 18.86 -7.50 -7.17
N LEU A 100 17.79 -7.80 -7.91
CA LEU A 100 17.26 -9.17 -8.05
C LEU A 100 18.28 -10.10 -8.72
N ALA A 101 19.02 -9.62 -9.73
CA ALA A 101 20.07 -10.40 -10.38
C ALA A 101 21.23 -10.71 -9.42
N THR A 102 21.65 -9.75 -8.60
CA THR A 102 22.67 -9.96 -7.57
C THR A 102 22.20 -10.99 -6.54
N LYS A 103 20.98 -10.84 -6.02
CA LYS A 103 20.40 -11.80 -5.06
C LYS A 103 20.28 -13.20 -5.66
N ALA A 104 19.85 -13.30 -6.91
CA ALA A 104 19.75 -14.57 -7.62
C ALA A 104 21.09 -15.27 -7.86
N LYS A 105 22.19 -14.51 -7.98
CA LYS A 105 23.55 -15.07 -8.04
C LYS A 105 24.05 -15.52 -6.66
N MET A 106 23.70 -14.80 -5.60
CA MET A 106 24.11 -15.12 -4.23
C MET A 106 23.34 -16.29 -3.62
N SER A 107 22.09 -16.52 -4.05
CA SER A 107 21.27 -17.65 -3.57
C SER A 107 21.64 -18.99 -4.21
N GLY A 108 22.55 -19.00 -5.19
CA GLY A 108 23.02 -20.20 -5.86
C GLY A 108 24.16 -20.89 -5.14
N THR A 109 23.97 -22.12 -4.69
CA THR A 109 25.07 -23.04 -4.41
C THR A 109 25.79 -23.37 -5.72
N ALA A 110 27.12 -23.48 -5.68
CA ALA A 110 28.03 -23.55 -6.84
C ALA A 110 27.82 -24.73 -7.82
N SER A 111 26.78 -25.54 -7.66
CA SER A 111 26.41 -26.63 -8.56
C SER A 111 25.04 -26.38 -9.19
N GLU A 112 25.03 -26.46 -10.53
CA GLU A 112 23.89 -26.57 -11.44
C GLU A 112 23.42 -25.30 -12.18
N LYS A 113 23.39 -25.46 -13.51
CA LYS A 113 23.25 -24.46 -14.58
C LYS A 113 21.90 -23.74 -14.64
N GLU A 114 21.04 -23.81 -13.63
CA GLU A 114 19.70 -23.22 -13.69
C GLU A 114 19.25 -22.51 -12.40
N LEU A 115 20.03 -21.53 -11.94
CA LEU A 115 19.66 -20.64 -10.83
C LEU A 115 18.33 -19.95 -11.13
N THR A 116 17.25 -20.47 -10.53
CA THR A 116 15.90 -19.94 -10.62
C THR A 116 15.53 -19.29 -9.30
N THR A 117 15.38 -17.97 -9.31
CA THR A 117 14.98 -17.20 -8.14
C THR A 117 13.51 -16.81 -8.24
N MET A 118 12.76 -17.17 -7.19
CA MET A 118 11.36 -16.86 -6.99
C MET A 118 11.25 -15.64 -6.09
N VAL A 119 10.51 -14.64 -6.55
CA VAL A 119 10.31 -13.37 -5.85
C VAL A 119 8.82 -13.14 -5.67
N MET A 120 8.40 -12.75 -4.48
CA MET A 120 7.01 -12.38 -4.23
C MET A 120 6.86 -10.86 -4.21
N VAL A 121 5.78 -10.34 -4.80
CA VAL A 121 5.45 -8.90 -4.75
C VAL A 121 4.23 -8.71 -3.85
N VAL A 122 4.41 -8.03 -2.72
CA VAL A 122 3.41 -7.88 -1.64
C VAL A 122 3.14 -6.41 -1.33
N GLY A 123 1.89 -6.10 -1.00
CA GLY A 123 1.47 -4.77 -0.55
C GLY A 123 -0.03 -4.53 -0.73
N MET A 124 -0.51 -3.41 -0.18
CA MET A 124 -1.91 -2.97 -0.28
C MET A 124 -2.42 -2.91 -1.74
N PRO A 125 -3.74 -2.97 -1.97
CA PRO A 125 -4.32 -2.67 -3.27
C PRO A 125 -3.82 -1.32 -3.83
N ASN A 126 -3.73 -1.21 -5.15
CA ASN A 126 -3.42 0.04 -5.87
C ASN A 126 -2.07 0.74 -5.60
N VAL A 127 -1.17 0.15 -4.81
CA VAL A 127 0.23 0.62 -4.65
C VAL A 127 1.08 0.48 -5.93
N GLY A 128 0.58 -0.27 -6.92
CA GLY A 128 1.23 -0.45 -8.23
C GLY A 128 2.04 -1.74 -8.41
N LYS A 129 1.73 -2.80 -7.64
CA LYS A 129 2.33 -4.14 -7.77
C LYS A 129 2.35 -4.64 -9.22
N SER A 130 1.18 -4.70 -9.87
CA SER A 130 1.05 -5.17 -11.25
C SER A 130 1.77 -4.27 -12.26
N SER A 131 1.78 -2.94 -12.04
CA SER A 131 2.56 -2.01 -12.86
C SER A 131 4.05 -2.31 -12.75
N LEU A 132 4.57 -2.51 -11.54
CA LEU A 132 5.97 -2.87 -11.32
C LEU A 132 6.33 -4.21 -11.98
N ILE A 133 5.48 -5.23 -11.84
CA ILE A 133 5.67 -6.53 -12.51
C ILE A 133 5.76 -6.37 -14.02
N ASN A 134 4.84 -5.61 -14.62
CA ASN A 134 4.82 -5.37 -16.06
C ASN A 134 6.04 -4.56 -16.52
N SER A 135 6.48 -3.58 -15.75
CA SER A 135 7.68 -2.80 -16.02
C SER A 135 8.95 -3.66 -15.94
N LEU A 136 9.09 -4.47 -14.88
CA LEU A 136 10.20 -5.42 -14.72
C LEU A 136 10.25 -6.41 -15.88
N ARG A 137 9.10 -6.94 -16.32
CA ARG A 137 9.01 -7.84 -17.48
C ARG A 137 9.39 -7.14 -18.79
N ARG A 138 8.92 -5.91 -19.00
CA ARG A 138 9.23 -5.11 -20.19
C ARG A 138 10.71 -4.82 -20.28
N ILE A 139 11.35 -4.42 -19.19
CA ILE A 139 12.77 -4.03 -19.21
C ILE A 139 13.69 -5.26 -19.17
N GLY A 140 13.37 -6.25 -18.34
CA GLY A 140 14.26 -7.37 -18.05
C GLY A 140 14.21 -8.51 -19.07
N VAL A 141 13.06 -8.75 -19.71
CA VAL A 141 12.92 -9.79 -20.76
C VAL A 141 12.32 -9.27 -22.08
N LYS A 142 12.07 -7.96 -22.20
CA LYS A 142 11.56 -7.32 -23.43
C LYS A 142 10.22 -7.90 -23.93
N LYS A 143 9.35 -8.31 -23.00
CA LYS A 143 8.00 -8.83 -23.33
C LYS A 143 6.90 -7.89 -22.82
N GLY A 144 5.70 -8.02 -23.39
CA GLY A 144 4.53 -7.17 -23.07
C GLY A 144 3.95 -7.34 -21.66
N LYS A 145 2.72 -6.87 -21.43
CA LYS A 145 2.06 -6.99 -20.12
C LYS A 145 1.70 -8.46 -19.80
N ALA A 146 1.77 -8.83 -18.53
CA ALA A 146 1.41 -10.15 -18.01
C ALA A 146 0.47 -10.08 -16.79
N ALA A 147 0.47 -8.97 -16.06
CA ALA A 147 -0.42 -8.75 -14.91
C ALA A 147 -1.49 -7.68 -15.22
N PRO A 148 -2.75 -7.87 -14.80
CA PRO A 148 -3.80 -6.87 -15.00
C PRO A 148 -3.53 -5.61 -14.17
N THR A 149 -3.80 -4.43 -14.74
CA THR A 149 -3.58 -3.12 -14.12
C THR A 149 -4.84 -2.27 -14.19
N GLY A 150 -5.17 -1.55 -13.12
CA GLY A 150 -6.22 -0.53 -13.10
C GLY A 150 -6.37 0.10 -11.71
N ALA A 151 -7.21 1.14 -11.62
CA ALA A 151 -7.38 1.93 -10.40
C ALA A 151 -8.40 1.36 -9.41
N ILE A 152 -9.14 0.29 -9.78
CA ILE A 152 -10.15 -0.32 -8.91
C ILE A 152 -9.46 -1.31 -7.96
N PRO A 153 -9.64 -1.17 -6.63
CA PRO A 153 -9.12 -2.15 -5.67
C PRO A 153 -9.60 -3.57 -5.98
N GLY A 154 -8.72 -4.55 -5.83
CA GLY A 154 -9.08 -5.96 -6.03
C GLY A 154 -9.18 -6.43 -7.49
N ILE A 155 -8.54 -5.72 -8.44
CA ILE A 155 -8.38 -6.21 -9.83
C ILE A 155 -7.58 -7.53 -9.86
N THR A 156 -6.49 -7.61 -9.11
CA THR A 156 -5.74 -8.87 -8.93
C THR A 156 -6.46 -9.75 -7.90
N ARG A 157 -7.38 -10.62 -8.36
CA ARG A 157 -8.19 -11.50 -7.48
C ARG A 157 -7.58 -12.86 -7.19
N THR A 158 -6.64 -13.30 -8.03
CA THR A 158 -5.95 -14.59 -7.93
C THR A 158 -4.46 -14.39 -8.08
N VAL A 159 -3.65 -15.18 -7.37
CA VAL A 159 -2.22 -15.27 -7.68
C VAL A 159 -2.10 -15.84 -9.08
N ALA A 160 -1.68 -15.00 -10.03
CA ALA A 160 -1.33 -15.46 -11.37
C ALA A 160 -0.15 -16.45 -11.27
N GLY A 161 0.03 -17.28 -12.30
CA GLY A 161 1.23 -18.10 -12.44
C GLY A 161 2.52 -17.28 -12.33
N THR A 162 3.66 -17.97 -12.34
CA THR A 162 4.95 -17.29 -12.21
C THR A 162 5.24 -16.45 -13.46
N ILE A 163 5.65 -15.20 -13.27
CA ILE A 163 5.94 -14.25 -14.35
C ILE A 163 7.45 -14.09 -14.46
N LYS A 164 8.04 -14.54 -15.57
CA LYS A 164 9.48 -14.36 -15.82
C LYS A 164 9.81 -12.89 -16.05
N VAL A 165 10.83 -12.38 -15.34
CA VAL A 165 11.31 -11.00 -15.45
C VAL A 165 12.80 -10.88 -15.76
N LEU A 166 13.60 -11.94 -15.62
CA LEU A 166 14.98 -12.00 -16.11
C LEU A 166 15.32 -13.38 -16.69
N ASP A 167 16.13 -13.40 -17.75
CA ASP A 167 16.56 -14.63 -18.42
C ASP A 167 17.81 -15.25 -17.80
N SER A 168 18.80 -14.44 -17.42
CA SER A 168 20.07 -14.90 -16.83
C SER A 168 20.59 -13.90 -15.79
N PRO A 169 20.53 -14.21 -14.48
CA PRO A 169 19.92 -15.42 -13.89
C PRO A 169 18.40 -15.48 -14.11
N LYS A 170 17.81 -16.68 -14.05
CA LYS A 170 16.36 -16.84 -14.24
C LYS A 170 15.65 -16.27 -13.00
N VAL A 171 14.85 -15.22 -13.17
CA VAL A 171 14.05 -14.62 -12.08
C VAL A 171 12.58 -14.62 -12.46
N TYR A 172 11.75 -15.12 -11.55
CA TYR A 172 10.30 -15.17 -11.68
C TYR A 172 9.62 -14.43 -10.52
N LEU A 173 8.60 -13.65 -10.83
CA LEU A 173 7.73 -12.98 -9.87
C LEU A 173 6.45 -13.79 -9.65
N ILE A 174 5.99 -13.83 -8.40
CA ILE A 174 4.65 -14.25 -8.03
C ILE A 174 3.84 -12.97 -7.78
N ASP A 175 2.85 -12.72 -8.62
CA ASP A 175 1.88 -11.64 -8.39
C ASP A 175 0.92 -12.06 -7.28
N THR A 176 0.77 -11.23 -6.25
CA THR A 176 -0.17 -11.49 -5.16
C THR A 176 -1.33 -10.50 -5.20
N PRO A 177 -2.56 -10.94 -4.87
CA PRO A 177 -3.66 -10.01 -4.61
C PRO A 177 -3.22 -8.90 -3.66
N GLY A 178 -3.76 -7.69 -3.85
CA GLY A 178 -3.55 -6.63 -2.87
C GLY A 178 -4.12 -7.04 -1.52
N VAL A 179 -3.32 -6.93 -0.47
CA VAL A 179 -3.73 -7.32 0.87
C VAL A 179 -3.60 -6.13 1.79
N MET A 180 -4.70 -5.76 2.43
CA MET A 180 -4.76 -4.70 3.42
C MET A 180 -4.28 -5.21 4.79
N ILE A 181 -3.79 -4.30 5.62
CA ILE A 181 -3.70 -4.55 7.05
C ILE A 181 -5.13 -4.69 7.61
N PRO A 182 -5.41 -5.68 8.49
CA PRO A 182 -6.76 -5.92 9.02
C PRO A 182 -7.37 -4.74 9.77
N HIS A 183 -6.54 -3.86 10.32
CA HIS A 183 -6.96 -2.72 11.12
C HIS A 183 -5.98 -1.56 10.95
N ILE A 184 -6.53 -0.37 10.69
CA ILE A 184 -5.84 0.92 10.73
C ILE A 184 -6.43 1.63 11.96
N PRO A 185 -5.66 1.79 13.04
CA PRO A 185 -6.21 2.28 14.32
C PRO A 185 -6.56 3.76 14.27
N ASP A 186 -5.83 4.54 13.48
CA ASP A 186 -6.05 5.97 13.33
C ASP A 186 -7.04 6.25 12.18
N PRO A 187 -8.22 6.84 12.46
CA PRO A 187 -9.21 7.14 11.43
C PRO A 187 -8.71 8.09 10.34
N VAL A 188 -7.80 9.03 10.67
CA VAL A 188 -7.21 9.94 9.68
C VAL A 188 -6.30 9.18 8.71
N SER A 189 -5.51 8.23 9.22
CA SER A 189 -4.72 7.31 8.40
C SER A 189 -5.60 6.47 7.47
N ALA A 190 -6.79 6.06 7.91
CA ALA A 190 -7.75 5.38 7.04
C ALA A 190 -8.23 6.30 5.89
N ILE A 191 -8.42 7.60 6.14
CA ILE A 191 -8.71 8.58 5.08
C ILE A 191 -7.53 8.72 4.12
N LYS A 192 -6.27 8.76 4.59
CA LYS A 192 -5.08 8.81 3.69
C LYS A 192 -5.04 7.60 2.76
N VAL A 193 -5.29 6.41 3.30
CA VAL A 193 -5.36 5.15 2.56
C VAL A 193 -6.53 5.18 1.55
N ALA A 194 -7.67 5.74 1.93
CA ALA A 194 -8.78 5.96 1.00
C ALA A 194 -8.41 6.98 -0.09
N LEU A 195 -7.82 8.13 0.25
CA LEU A 195 -7.38 9.17 -0.70
C LEU A 195 -6.39 8.63 -1.74
N THR A 196 -5.47 7.75 -1.36
CA THR A 196 -4.53 7.08 -2.29
C THR A 196 -5.16 5.96 -3.12
N GLY A 197 -6.41 5.59 -2.80
CA GLY A 197 -7.22 4.62 -3.54
C GLY A 197 -6.95 3.17 -3.14
N ALA A 198 -6.32 2.88 -2.00
CA ALA A 198 -6.13 1.50 -1.54
C ALA A 198 -7.45 0.89 -1.03
N ILE A 199 -8.39 1.72 -0.58
CA ILE A 199 -9.77 1.36 -0.22
C ILE A 199 -10.72 1.88 -1.30
N SER A 200 -11.85 1.21 -1.49
CA SER A 200 -12.89 1.65 -2.43
C SER A 200 -13.52 2.96 -1.95
N ASP A 201 -13.60 3.94 -2.84
CA ASP A 201 -14.16 5.27 -2.54
C ASP A 201 -15.56 5.20 -1.95
N HIS A 202 -16.44 4.34 -2.47
CA HIS A 202 -17.80 4.14 -1.94
C HIS A 202 -17.88 3.57 -0.51
N LEU A 203 -16.81 2.95 0.01
CA LEU A 203 -16.75 2.51 1.41
C LEU A 203 -16.35 3.66 2.36
N SER A 204 -15.95 4.78 1.78
CA SER A 204 -15.57 6.02 2.46
C SER A 204 -16.53 7.14 2.04
N ASP A 205 -16.64 8.17 2.87
CA ASP A 205 -17.41 9.36 2.49
C ASP A 205 -16.55 10.21 1.53
N GLU A 206 -16.94 10.26 0.26
CA GLU A 206 -16.18 10.94 -0.81
C GLU A 206 -16.01 12.43 -0.53
N GLU A 207 -17.01 13.08 0.09
CA GLU A 207 -16.92 14.49 0.48
C GLU A 207 -15.92 14.68 1.62
N VAL A 208 -15.83 13.75 2.57
CA VAL A 208 -14.81 13.77 3.64
C VAL A 208 -13.41 13.58 3.08
N ILE A 209 -13.23 12.69 2.11
CA ILE A 209 -11.92 12.50 1.44
C ILE A 209 -11.51 13.79 0.71
N ALA A 210 -12.46 14.43 0.01
CA ALA A 210 -12.24 15.70 -0.66
C ALA A 210 -11.93 16.84 0.34
N ASP A 211 -12.61 16.85 1.49
CA ASP A 211 -12.33 17.80 2.58
C ASP A 211 -10.93 17.61 3.16
N TYR A 212 -10.52 16.37 3.40
CA TYR A 212 -9.16 16.06 3.84
C TYR A 212 -8.11 16.50 2.82
N LEU A 213 -8.39 16.32 1.53
CA LEU A 213 -7.51 16.81 0.46
C LEU A 213 -7.42 18.35 0.46
N LEU A 214 -8.53 19.07 0.61
CA LEU A 214 -8.51 20.53 0.74
C LEU A 214 -7.67 20.97 1.95
N PHE A 215 -7.86 20.31 3.10
CA PHE A 215 -7.04 20.53 4.28
C PHE A 215 -5.54 20.35 3.98
N GLN A 216 -5.15 19.27 3.29
CA GLN A 216 -3.74 19.04 2.92
C GLN A 216 -3.18 20.10 1.97
N LEU A 217 -3.95 20.54 0.98
CA LEU A 217 -3.55 21.63 0.08
C LEU A 217 -3.28 22.92 0.87
N ASN A 218 -4.17 23.26 1.80
CA ASN A 218 -4.03 24.44 2.64
C ASN A 218 -2.83 24.34 3.60
N GLN A 219 -2.56 23.16 4.16
CA GLN A 219 -1.39 22.92 5.03
C GLN A 219 -0.07 23.03 4.26
N ALA A 220 -0.04 22.60 3.00
CA ALA A 220 1.10 22.79 2.11
C ALA A 220 1.23 24.23 1.58
N GLN A 221 0.31 25.12 1.94
CA GLN A 221 0.18 26.47 1.38
C GLN A 221 0.06 26.48 -0.17
N ASP A 222 -0.47 25.40 -0.74
CA ASP A 222 -0.71 25.26 -2.17
C ASP A 222 -2.14 25.71 -2.51
N TYR A 223 -2.28 26.99 -2.86
CA TYR A 223 -3.55 27.60 -3.22
C TYR A 223 -3.82 27.60 -4.73
N ASN A 224 -3.12 26.77 -5.52
CA ASN A 224 -3.33 26.72 -6.97
C ASN A 224 -4.78 26.32 -7.35
N TYR A 225 -5.47 25.60 -6.46
CA TYR A 225 -6.87 25.22 -6.63
C TYR A 225 -7.80 26.44 -6.79
N VAL A 226 -7.45 27.61 -6.24
CA VAL A 226 -8.24 28.84 -6.33
C VAL A 226 -8.36 29.28 -7.78
N LYS A 227 -7.23 29.36 -8.48
CA LYS A 227 -7.19 29.68 -9.91
C LYS A 227 -7.76 28.55 -10.76
N LEU A 228 -7.42 27.30 -10.43
CA LEU A 228 -7.81 26.12 -11.22
C LEU A 228 -9.33 25.94 -11.29
N TYR A 229 -10.02 26.15 -10.16
CA TYR A 229 -11.47 25.96 -10.06
C TYR A 229 -12.25 27.26 -9.94
N ASN A 230 -11.60 28.40 -10.20
CA ASN A 230 -12.20 29.74 -10.16
C ASN A 230 -12.91 30.03 -8.82
N VAL A 231 -12.27 29.67 -7.71
CA VAL A 231 -12.68 30.05 -6.36
C VAL A 231 -12.27 31.49 -6.13
N LYS A 232 -13.10 32.29 -5.45
CA LYS A 232 -12.84 33.73 -5.24
C LYS A 232 -11.55 33.99 -4.46
N GLU A 233 -11.34 33.22 -3.40
CA GLU A 233 -10.19 33.29 -2.51
C GLU A 233 -9.94 31.89 -1.94
N PRO A 234 -8.75 31.63 -1.37
CA PRO A 234 -8.53 30.38 -0.64
C PRO A 234 -9.63 30.10 0.39
N THR A 235 -9.91 28.83 0.68
CA THR A 235 -10.95 28.44 1.65
C THR A 235 -10.59 27.13 2.33
N ASP A 236 -11.04 26.95 3.57
CA ASP A 236 -10.98 25.68 4.31
C ASP A 236 -12.38 25.10 4.56
N ASP A 237 -13.39 25.59 3.83
CA ASP A 237 -14.74 25.06 3.86
C ASP A 237 -15.04 24.28 2.57
N ILE A 238 -15.12 22.95 2.70
CA ILE A 238 -15.44 22.07 1.58
C ILE A 238 -16.81 22.37 0.95
N LYS A 239 -17.76 22.92 1.71
CA LYS A 239 -19.09 23.31 1.21
C LYS A 239 -19.03 24.54 0.31
N VAL A 240 -18.00 25.37 0.44
CA VAL A 240 -17.73 26.47 -0.48
C VAL A 240 -16.96 25.96 -1.71
N PHE A 241 -16.02 25.03 -1.50
CA PHE A 241 -15.12 24.57 -2.55
C PHE A 241 -15.77 23.59 -3.54
N LEU A 242 -16.46 22.53 -3.07
CA LEU A 242 -17.04 21.50 -3.95
C LEU A 242 -18.04 22.05 -4.97
N PRO A 243 -18.92 23.02 -4.66
CA PRO A 243 -19.78 23.62 -5.67
C PRO A 243 -19.01 24.28 -6.83
N GLN A 244 -17.83 24.87 -6.56
CA GLN A 244 -17.00 25.43 -7.63
C GLN A 244 -16.39 24.34 -8.51
N VAL A 245 -15.96 23.24 -7.90
CA VAL A 245 -15.50 22.05 -8.64
C VAL A 245 -16.64 21.46 -9.46
N ALA A 246 -17.84 21.33 -8.90
CA ALA A 246 -19.04 20.82 -9.58
C ALA A 246 -19.40 21.71 -10.78
N LYS A 247 -19.36 23.03 -10.60
CA LYS A 247 -19.55 24.01 -11.68
C LYS A 247 -18.49 23.86 -12.77
N TYR A 248 -17.22 23.72 -12.39
CA TYR A 248 -16.10 23.56 -13.32
C TYR A 248 -16.25 22.33 -14.23
N ILE A 249 -16.75 21.21 -13.69
CA ILE A 249 -16.96 19.98 -14.49
C ILE A 249 -18.38 19.87 -15.08
N GLY A 250 -19.26 20.84 -14.86
CA GLY A 250 -20.65 20.80 -15.29
C GLY A 250 -21.49 19.69 -14.62
N ALA A 251 -21.13 19.26 -13.42
CA ALA A 251 -21.81 18.18 -12.72
C ALA A 251 -23.09 18.68 -12.02
N LEU A 252 -24.24 18.37 -12.63
CA LEU A 252 -25.56 18.72 -12.13
C LEU A 252 -26.42 17.46 -11.90
N LYS A 253 -27.28 17.51 -10.89
CA LYS A 253 -28.37 16.56 -10.65
C LYS A 253 -29.62 17.02 -11.42
N LYS A 254 -30.63 16.13 -11.50
CA LYS A 254 -31.96 16.51 -11.98
C LYS A 254 -32.48 17.67 -11.11
N GLY A 255 -33.00 18.72 -11.75
CA GLY A 255 -33.44 19.95 -11.07
C GLY A 255 -32.43 21.09 -11.06
N GLY A 256 -31.20 20.87 -11.58
CA GLY A 256 -30.20 21.94 -11.74
C GLY A 256 -29.31 22.16 -10.52
N GLU A 257 -29.42 21.34 -9.48
CA GLU A 257 -28.53 21.37 -8.31
C GLU A 257 -27.16 20.75 -8.62
N TYR A 258 -26.10 21.24 -7.97
CA TYR A 258 -24.76 20.68 -8.15
C TYR A 258 -24.65 19.25 -7.61
N ASN A 259 -23.97 18.39 -8.38
CA ASN A 259 -23.67 17.03 -7.96
C ASN A 259 -22.33 16.98 -7.20
N LEU A 260 -22.39 17.25 -5.89
CA LEU A 260 -21.21 17.29 -5.02
C LEU A 260 -20.45 15.96 -4.93
N PRO A 261 -21.10 14.77 -4.83
CA PRO A 261 -20.39 13.50 -4.90
C PRO A 261 -19.56 13.33 -6.18
N ALA A 262 -20.11 13.66 -7.34
CA ALA A 262 -19.36 13.60 -8.60
C ALA A 262 -18.17 14.58 -8.63
N ALA A 263 -18.34 15.77 -8.05
CA ALA A 263 -17.26 16.74 -7.90
C ALA A 263 -16.16 16.25 -6.96
N ALA A 264 -16.53 15.62 -5.84
CA ALA A 264 -15.59 15.02 -4.89
C ALA A 264 -14.79 13.88 -5.54
N GLN A 265 -15.46 12.94 -6.23
CA GLN A 265 -14.80 11.87 -7.00
C GLN A 265 -13.85 12.43 -8.05
N PHE A 266 -14.27 13.46 -8.77
CA PHE A 266 -13.42 14.14 -9.75
C PHE A 266 -12.17 14.72 -9.10
N LEU A 267 -12.32 15.45 -7.99
CA LEU A 267 -11.22 16.09 -7.28
C LEU A 267 -10.21 15.05 -6.76
N VAL A 268 -10.68 13.99 -6.12
CA VAL A 268 -9.87 12.87 -5.63
C VAL A 268 -9.12 12.20 -6.80
N LYS A 269 -9.79 12.03 -7.95
CA LYS A 269 -9.15 11.51 -9.16
C LYS A 269 -8.05 12.44 -9.68
N GLN A 270 -8.25 13.76 -9.70
CA GLN A 270 -7.22 14.73 -10.10
C GLN A 270 -5.99 14.64 -9.19
N TYR A 271 -6.19 14.53 -7.88
CA TYR A 271 -5.11 14.29 -6.92
C TYR A 271 -4.32 13.02 -7.23
N ARG A 272 -5.00 11.88 -7.41
CA ARG A 272 -4.37 10.59 -7.71
C ARG A 272 -3.59 10.57 -9.04
N LEU A 273 -3.94 11.47 -9.97
CA LEU A 273 -3.26 11.66 -11.25
C LEU A 273 -2.10 12.69 -11.16
N GLY A 274 -1.82 13.25 -9.98
CA GLY A 274 -0.80 14.27 -9.77
C GLY A 274 -1.16 15.65 -10.33
N LYS A 275 -2.42 15.88 -10.72
CA LYS A 275 -2.87 17.13 -11.36
C LYS A 275 -3.00 18.30 -10.39
N LEU A 276 -2.98 18.01 -9.09
CA LEU A 276 -2.99 19.03 -8.03
C LEU A 276 -1.60 19.34 -7.49
N GLY A 277 -0.55 18.68 -7.99
CA GLY A 277 0.81 18.80 -7.46
C GLY A 277 1.33 17.48 -6.89
N ARG A 278 2.51 17.55 -6.28
CA ARG A 278 3.21 16.40 -5.67
C ARG A 278 3.13 16.50 -4.16
N PHE A 279 2.61 15.46 -3.51
CA PHE A 279 2.33 15.46 -2.08
C PHE A 279 2.72 14.16 -1.42
N THR A 280 3.13 14.27 -0.17
CA THR A 280 3.28 13.15 0.75
C THR A 280 2.36 13.40 1.93
N LEU A 281 1.40 12.50 2.14
CA LEU A 281 0.36 12.65 3.16
C LEU A 281 0.85 12.29 4.57
N ASP A 282 1.94 11.53 4.65
CA ASP A 282 2.57 11.15 5.90
C ASP A 282 3.59 12.20 6.33
N ASP A 283 3.73 12.30 7.65
CA ASP A 283 4.67 13.22 8.24
C ASP A 283 6.08 12.66 8.08
N ILE A 284 6.87 13.32 7.24
CA ILE A 284 8.25 12.94 6.92
C ILE A 284 9.28 13.67 7.79
N ARG A 285 8.84 14.38 8.84
CA ARG A 285 9.77 14.95 9.82
C ARG A 285 10.55 13.84 10.51
N PRO A 286 11.85 14.06 10.82
CA PRO A 286 12.68 13.04 11.43
C PRO A 286 12.05 12.37 12.65
N GLU A 287 11.42 13.15 13.53
CA GLU A 287 10.83 12.66 14.77
C GLU A 287 9.62 11.74 14.51
N ALA A 288 8.79 12.08 13.51
CA ALA A 288 7.64 11.27 13.13
C ALA A 288 8.05 9.96 12.44
N LEU A 289 9.09 10.02 11.59
CA LEU A 289 9.66 8.83 10.95
C LEU A 289 10.32 7.91 11.99
N GLU A 290 11.03 8.45 12.97
CA GLU A 290 11.59 7.69 14.08
C GLU A 290 10.48 6.99 14.89
N GLU A 291 9.42 7.71 15.24
CA GLU A 291 8.26 7.15 15.95
C GLU A 291 7.61 6.01 15.15
N PHE A 292 7.38 6.22 13.84
CA PHE A 292 6.83 5.19 12.95
C PHE A 292 7.72 3.94 12.90
N LEU A 293 9.02 4.13 12.67
CA LEU A 293 9.98 3.03 12.57
C LEU A 293 10.17 2.31 13.91
N THR A 294 9.99 3.00 15.04
CA THR A 294 10.08 2.40 16.38
C THR A 294 8.83 1.61 16.72
N ARG A 295 7.63 2.16 16.48
CA ARG A 295 6.34 1.46 16.67
C ARG A 295 6.28 0.16 15.88
N GLU A 296 6.75 0.18 14.64
CA GLU A 296 6.90 -1.04 13.83
C GLU A 296 7.71 -2.13 14.56
N ALA A 297 8.78 -1.76 15.27
CA ALA A 297 9.58 -2.71 16.06
C ALA A 297 8.80 -3.24 17.27
N GLU A 298 8.00 -2.41 17.94
CA GLU A 298 7.21 -2.79 19.12
C GLU A 298 6.02 -3.68 18.78
N ASP A 299 5.24 -3.33 17.74
CA ASP A 299 4.14 -4.16 17.24
C ASP A 299 4.65 -5.54 16.77
N THR A 300 5.88 -5.58 16.28
CA THR A 300 6.57 -6.83 15.95
C THR A 300 6.81 -7.69 17.19
N VAL A 301 7.24 -7.09 18.30
CA VAL A 301 7.48 -7.80 19.57
C VAL A 301 6.14 -8.26 20.18
N SER A 302 5.12 -7.41 20.16
CA SER A 302 3.77 -7.73 20.64
C SER A 302 3.13 -8.90 19.85
N ARG A 303 3.16 -8.85 18.51
CA ARG A 303 2.69 -9.96 17.65
C ARG A 303 3.46 -11.26 17.87
N ARG A 304 4.76 -11.20 18.25
CA ARG A 304 5.54 -12.40 18.64
C ARG A 304 5.01 -13.02 19.93
N GLN A 305 4.61 -12.21 20.91
CA GLN A 305 4.03 -12.70 22.17
C GLN A 305 2.66 -13.34 21.92
N GLN A 306 1.79 -12.70 21.12
CA GLN A 306 0.49 -13.26 20.72
C GLN A 306 0.61 -14.58 19.96
N LYS A 307 1.44 -14.66 18.90
CA LYS A 307 1.66 -15.92 18.18
C LYS A 307 2.22 -17.04 19.06
N LYS A 308 3.01 -16.69 20.09
CA LYS A 308 3.53 -17.67 21.05
C LYS A 308 2.41 -18.17 21.97
N ALA A 309 1.50 -17.29 22.39
CA ALA A 309 0.31 -17.65 23.16
C ALA A 309 -0.64 -18.54 22.36
N ASP A 310 -0.99 -18.16 21.13
CA ASP A 310 -1.87 -18.93 20.23
C ASP A 310 -1.33 -20.35 20.00
N LYS A 311 -0.01 -20.48 19.79
CA LYS A 311 0.65 -21.78 19.59
C LYS A 311 0.65 -22.66 20.86
N ILE A 312 0.67 -22.05 22.05
CA ILE A 312 0.54 -22.77 23.32
C ILE A 312 -0.91 -23.26 23.47
N GLU A 313 -1.88 -22.43 23.11
CA GLU A 313 -3.30 -22.76 23.16
C GLU A 313 -3.68 -23.87 22.17
N GLU A 314 -3.22 -23.78 20.92
CA GLU A 314 -3.37 -24.87 19.94
C GLU A 314 -2.81 -26.20 20.45
N ARG A 315 -1.67 -26.17 21.16
CA ARG A 315 -1.08 -27.36 21.76
C ARG A 315 -1.92 -27.92 22.90
N LYS A 316 -2.54 -27.06 23.71
CA LYS A 316 -3.49 -27.48 24.77
C LYS A 316 -4.72 -28.14 24.18
N ILE A 317 -5.33 -27.51 23.17
CA ILE A 317 -6.50 -28.04 22.47
C ILE A 317 -6.18 -29.39 21.82
N LYS A 318 -5.03 -29.52 21.13
CA LYS A 318 -4.61 -30.81 20.55
C LYS A 318 -4.43 -31.91 21.60
N ARG A 319 -3.89 -31.58 22.77
CA ARG A 319 -3.75 -32.53 23.89
C ARG A 319 -5.11 -32.97 24.44
N GLN A 320 -6.05 -32.04 24.63
CA GLN A 320 -7.41 -32.36 25.08
C GLN A 320 -8.14 -33.25 24.07
N ILE A 321 -8.04 -32.96 22.78
CA ILE A 321 -8.63 -33.80 21.72
C ILE A 321 -7.99 -35.20 21.70
N GLN A 322 -6.67 -35.30 21.87
CA GLN A 322 -5.99 -36.60 21.98
C GLN A 322 -6.44 -37.39 23.21
N GLN A 323 -6.61 -36.72 24.34
CA GLN A 323 -7.04 -37.32 25.59
C GLN A 323 -8.48 -37.84 25.50
N HIS A 324 -9.41 -37.02 24.96
CA HIS A 324 -10.79 -37.44 24.71
C HIS A 324 -10.86 -38.65 23.76
N LYS A 325 -10.08 -38.65 22.67
CA LYS A 325 -10.01 -39.78 21.73
C LYS A 325 -9.42 -41.04 22.37
N TRP A 326 -8.53 -40.90 23.34
CA TRP A 326 -7.99 -42.03 24.09
C TRP A 326 -9.04 -42.60 25.06
N GLU A 327 -9.76 -41.74 25.79
CA GLU A 327 -10.84 -42.12 26.71
C GLU A 327 -12.00 -42.82 25.98
N GLU A 328 -12.40 -42.34 24.81
CA GLU A 328 -13.43 -43.00 23.98
C GLU A 328 -12.98 -44.38 23.50
N ARG A 329 -11.69 -44.55 23.16
CA ARG A 329 -11.13 -45.84 22.75
C ARG A 329 -11.06 -46.83 23.91
N GLU A 330 -10.79 -46.38 25.13
CA GLU A 330 -10.79 -47.24 26.31
C GLU A 330 -12.21 -47.65 26.71
N LYS A 331 -13.19 -46.73 26.64
CA LYS A 331 -14.60 -47.06 26.85
C LYS A 331 -15.15 -48.06 25.83
N ALA A 332 -14.68 -48.03 24.59
CA ALA A 332 -15.09 -48.97 23.55
C ALA A 332 -14.48 -50.37 23.68
N LYS A 333 -13.53 -50.59 24.61
CA LYS A 333 -12.92 -51.89 24.90
C LYS A 333 -13.54 -52.60 26.11
N LEU A 334 -14.39 -51.91 26.88
CA LEU A 334 -15.18 -52.44 28.00
C LEU A 334 -16.56 -52.88 27.53
#